data_AF-A0A1J5K5I6-F1
#
_entry.id   AF-A0A1J5K5I6-F1
#
_cell.length_a   1.000
_cell.length_b   1.000
_cell.length_c   1.000
_cell.angle_alpha   90.00
_cell.angle_beta   90.00
_cell.angle_gamma   90.00
#
_symmetry.space_group_name_H-M   'P 1'
#
loop_
_entity.id
_entity.type
_entity.pdbx_description
1 polymer ?
#
loop_
_entity_poly.entity_id
_entity_poly.type
_entity_poly.pdbx_seq_one_letter_code
_entity_poly.pdbx_strand_id
1 'polypeptide(L)'
;MRGVVHQNNIEEMSPIFNGVEITAQNIMMARSFLLCMEKGERSFGVASVSIFDKKLSTILNILGNLSITKSHKIAVVGRGLFDSKSAEYYDLIEELDFKRSKELAINIYSSNKGIDFIDFDELKEVGVSASKLLKSYDSLFWEIPSLDEIKRSPKSIYPYLVWLDRFSLVVDRESCPVEIDETISILNSLGVNTHSILD
;
A
#
# COMPACT_ATOMS: atom_id res chain seq x y z
N MET A 1 -42.12 -9.71 1.54
CA MET A 1 -41.32 -9.61 2.78
C MET A 1 -39.94 -9.10 2.41
N ARG A 2 -39.59 -7.88 2.83
CA ARG A 2 -38.25 -7.32 2.60
C ARG A 2 -37.34 -7.84 3.72
N GLY A 3 -36.30 -8.57 3.35
CA GLY A 3 -35.29 -9.06 4.29
C GLY A 3 -34.58 -7.88 4.93
N VAL A 4 -34.66 -7.80 6.25
CA VAL A 4 -33.88 -6.89 7.08
C VAL A 4 -32.43 -7.38 7.01
N VAL A 5 -31.56 -6.62 6.37
CA VAL A 5 -30.12 -6.82 6.49
C VAL A 5 -29.77 -6.43 7.92
N HIS A 6 -29.41 -7.42 8.74
CA HIS A 6 -28.85 -7.15 10.06
C HIS A 6 -27.59 -6.31 9.89
N GLN A 7 -27.63 -5.07 10.40
CA GLN A 7 -26.43 -4.31 10.72
C GLN A 7 -25.66 -5.15 11.73
N ASN A 8 -24.68 -5.93 11.26
CA ASN A 8 -23.69 -6.49 12.14
C ASN A 8 -23.01 -5.31 12.83
N ASN A 9 -23.08 -5.31 14.16
CA ASN A 9 -22.40 -4.38 15.05
C ASN A 9 -20.96 -4.19 14.54
N ILE A 10 -20.69 -2.99 14.02
CA ILE A 10 -19.34 -2.54 13.76
C ILE A 10 -18.76 -2.31 15.16
N GLU A 11 -18.07 -3.32 15.71
CA GLU A 11 -17.12 -3.06 16.78
C GLU A 11 -16.26 -1.88 16.32
N GLU A 12 -16.18 -0.84 17.16
CA GLU A 12 -15.40 0.36 16.86
C GLU A 12 -13.97 -0.05 16.48
N MET A 13 -13.71 -0.04 15.18
CA MET A 13 -12.38 -0.27 14.63
C MET A 13 -11.55 0.95 15.02
N SER A 14 -10.88 0.85 16.16
CA SER A 14 -9.92 1.86 16.58
C SER A 14 -8.78 1.87 15.55
N PRO A 15 -8.43 3.03 14.97
CA PRO A 15 -7.43 3.08 13.92
C PRO A 15 -6.09 2.58 14.46
N ILE A 16 -5.38 1.80 13.64
CA ILE A 16 -4.03 1.29 13.98
C ILE A 16 -3.02 2.44 14.14
N PHE A 17 -3.30 3.64 13.62
CA PHE A 17 -2.42 4.80 13.68
C PHE A 17 -3.13 6.01 14.29
N ASN A 18 -2.43 6.73 15.17
CA ASN A 18 -2.94 7.96 15.76
C ASN A 18 -2.90 9.07 14.71
N GLY A 19 -3.99 9.83 14.54
CA GLY A 19 -4.07 10.92 13.56
C GLY A 19 -4.47 10.54 12.14
N VAL A 20 -4.77 9.25 11.87
CA VAL A 20 -5.35 8.80 10.60
C VAL A 20 -6.83 9.19 10.52
N GLU A 21 -7.21 9.89 9.44
CA GLU A 21 -8.61 10.23 9.17
C GLU A 21 -9.39 8.99 8.73
N ILE A 22 -10.39 8.61 9.52
CA ILE A 22 -11.30 7.52 9.20
C ILE A 22 -12.39 8.06 8.28
N THR A 23 -12.23 7.84 6.97
CA THR A 23 -13.26 8.13 5.98
C THR A 23 -14.01 6.86 5.58
N ALA A 24 -15.26 7.00 5.14
CA ALA A 24 -16.04 5.87 4.63
C ALA A 24 -15.33 5.15 3.45
N GLN A 25 -14.64 5.92 2.59
CA GLN A 25 -13.84 5.38 1.49
C GLN A 25 -12.66 4.54 2.02
N ASN A 26 -11.92 5.02 3.03
CA ASN A 26 -10.80 4.30 3.64
C ASN A 26 -11.26 2.95 4.25
N ILE A 27 -12.39 2.94 4.95
CA ILE A 27 -12.99 1.72 5.50
C ILE A 27 -13.39 0.74 4.39
N MET A 28 -14.07 1.23 3.35
CA MET A 28 -14.51 0.40 2.23
C MET A 28 -13.32 -0.25 1.52
N MET A 29 -12.23 0.50 1.32
CA MET A 29 -11.01 -0.04 0.74
C MET A 29 -10.33 -1.06 1.62
N ALA A 30 -10.18 -0.79 2.92
CA ALA A 30 -9.61 -1.73 3.86
C ALA A 30 -10.38 -3.07 3.82
N ARG A 31 -11.71 -3.03 3.87
CA ARG A 31 -12.54 -4.23 3.70
C ARG A 31 -12.29 -4.94 2.37
N SER A 32 -12.14 -4.18 1.29
CA SER A 32 -11.88 -4.75 -0.03
C SER A 32 -10.53 -5.45 -0.11
N PHE A 33 -9.47 -4.88 0.48
CA PHE A 33 -8.16 -5.51 0.58
C PHE A 33 -8.18 -6.73 1.49
N LEU A 34 -8.91 -6.69 2.61
CA LEU A 34 -9.08 -7.84 3.48
C LEU A 34 -9.70 -9.03 2.74
N LEU A 35 -10.77 -8.80 1.98
CA LEU A 35 -11.40 -9.85 1.15
C LEU A 35 -10.45 -10.42 0.09
N CYS A 36 -9.51 -9.62 -0.41
CA CYS A 36 -8.49 -10.07 -1.35
C CYS A 36 -7.45 -10.95 -0.64
N MET A 37 -6.99 -10.55 0.54
CA MET A 37 -6.10 -11.35 1.38
C MET A 37 -6.72 -12.70 1.75
N GLU A 38 -8.01 -12.74 2.10
CA GLU A 38 -8.75 -13.98 2.38
C GLU A 38 -8.83 -14.92 1.17
N LYS A 39 -8.72 -14.39 -0.06
CA LYS A 39 -8.67 -15.16 -1.31
C LYS A 39 -7.26 -15.60 -1.70
N GLY A 40 -6.25 -15.24 -0.91
CA GLY A 40 -4.85 -15.62 -1.12
C GLY A 40 -4.01 -14.62 -1.90
N GLU A 41 -4.55 -13.43 -2.21
CA GLU A 41 -3.77 -12.32 -2.76
C GLU A 41 -2.88 -11.72 -1.64
N ARG A 42 -1.62 -11.38 -1.95
CA ARG A 42 -0.63 -11.00 -0.94
C ARG A 42 0.16 -9.75 -1.30
N SER A 43 0.02 -9.22 -2.51
CA SER A 43 0.81 -8.10 -2.99
C SER A 43 -0.10 -7.02 -3.59
N PHE A 44 -0.16 -5.87 -2.92
CA PHE A 44 -1.14 -4.82 -3.19
C PHE A 44 -0.44 -3.50 -3.52
N GLY A 45 -0.87 -2.83 -4.57
CA GLY A 45 -0.31 -1.55 -4.98
C GLY A 45 -1.24 -0.38 -4.69
N VAL A 46 -0.67 0.78 -4.37
CA VAL A 46 -1.36 2.06 -4.36
C VAL A 46 -0.65 2.98 -5.34
N ALA A 47 -1.32 3.29 -6.45
CA ALA A 47 -0.85 4.20 -7.49
C ALA A 47 -1.51 5.57 -7.35
N SER A 48 -0.91 6.60 -7.95
CA SER A 48 -1.55 7.90 -8.11
C SER A 48 -1.42 8.40 -9.55
N VAL A 49 -2.45 9.12 -10.03
CA VAL A 49 -2.44 9.72 -11.38
C VAL A 49 -1.42 10.86 -11.45
N SER A 50 -1.35 11.67 -10.40
CA SER A 50 -0.41 12.79 -10.25
C SER A 50 0.77 12.40 -9.35
N ILE A 51 1.79 13.27 -9.26
CA ILE A 51 2.98 13.09 -8.38
C ILE A 51 2.60 13.15 -6.87
N PHE A 52 1.31 13.23 -6.53
CA PHE A 52 0.83 13.50 -5.18
C PHE A 52 1.48 12.64 -4.07
N ASP A 53 1.82 13.36 -3.01
CA ASP A 53 2.61 12.96 -1.81
C ASP A 53 1.72 12.27 -0.74
N LYS A 54 0.64 11.61 -1.17
CA LYS A 54 -0.37 11.02 -0.27
C LYS A 54 -0.47 9.49 -0.35
N LYS A 55 0.29 8.82 -1.22
CA LYS A 55 0.21 7.36 -1.40
C LYS A 55 0.54 6.62 -0.10
N LEU A 56 1.61 7.01 0.60
CA LEU A 56 1.95 6.46 1.92
C LEU A 56 0.84 6.71 2.94
N SER A 57 0.31 7.93 3.03
CA SER A 57 -0.85 8.25 3.89
C SER A 57 -2.05 7.34 3.59
N THR A 58 -2.38 7.14 2.33
CA THR A 58 -3.46 6.25 1.90
C THR A 58 -3.20 4.80 2.31
N ILE A 59 -1.97 4.30 2.12
CA ILE A 59 -1.56 2.96 2.59
C ILE A 59 -1.76 2.86 4.10
N LEU A 60 -1.25 3.82 4.87
CA LEU A 60 -1.39 3.84 6.32
C LEU A 60 -2.86 3.94 6.75
N ASN A 61 -3.70 4.70 6.03
CA ASN A 61 -5.13 4.77 6.30
C ASN A 61 -5.84 3.42 6.05
N ILE A 62 -5.48 2.72 4.97
CA ILE A 62 -6.00 1.37 4.68
C ILE A 62 -5.59 0.43 5.81
N LEU A 63 -4.29 0.36 6.12
CA LEU A 63 -3.74 -0.50 7.17
C LEU A 63 -4.36 -0.16 8.54
N GLY A 64 -4.52 1.13 8.82
CA GLY A 64 -5.27 1.73 9.92
C GLY A 64 -6.64 1.12 10.16
N ASN A 65 -7.33 0.79 9.08
CA ASN A 65 -8.70 0.30 9.05
C ASN A 65 -8.79 -1.19 8.68
N LEU A 66 -7.68 -1.92 8.60
CA LEU A 66 -7.71 -3.37 8.48
C LEU A 66 -7.71 -3.97 9.90
N SER A 67 -8.63 -4.89 10.19
CA SER A 67 -8.63 -5.67 11.44
C SER A 67 -7.53 -6.74 11.43
N ILE A 68 -6.27 -6.31 11.32
CA ILE A 68 -5.11 -7.21 11.21
C ILE A 68 -4.74 -7.71 12.61
N THR A 69 -4.54 -9.02 12.74
CA THR A 69 -4.02 -9.59 13.99
C THR A 69 -2.54 -9.26 14.14
N LYS A 70 -2.05 -9.10 15.38
CA LYS A 70 -0.61 -8.87 15.66
C LYS A 70 0.33 -9.93 15.08
N SER A 71 -0.18 -11.09 14.65
CA SER A 71 0.60 -12.18 14.05
C SER A 71 0.81 -12.02 12.54
N HIS A 72 0.03 -11.18 11.85
CA HIS A 72 0.10 -11.00 10.41
C HIS A 72 1.12 -9.91 10.08
N LYS A 73 2.22 -10.28 9.43
CA LYS A 73 3.33 -9.39 9.12
C LYS A 73 3.12 -8.70 7.79
N ILE A 74 3.14 -7.37 7.80
CA ILE A 74 2.97 -6.55 6.61
C ILE A 74 4.26 -5.81 6.33
N ALA A 75 4.67 -5.75 5.06
CA ALA A 75 5.66 -4.77 4.63
C ALA A 75 5.02 -3.67 3.78
N VAL A 76 5.34 -2.42 4.08
CA VAL A 76 5.09 -1.26 3.24
C VAL A 76 6.39 -0.92 2.51
N VAL A 77 6.33 -0.95 1.18
CA VAL A 77 7.46 -0.66 0.30
C VAL A 77 7.19 0.63 -0.44
N GLY A 78 8.06 1.62 -0.30
CA GLY A 78 7.91 2.93 -0.93
C GLY A 78 9.24 3.64 -1.10
N ARG A 79 9.26 4.74 -1.83
CA ARG A 79 10.47 5.55 -2.06
C ARG A 79 10.58 6.68 -1.06
N GLY A 80 11.81 6.98 -0.65
CA GLY A 80 12.05 8.13 0.22
C GLY A 80 11.37 7.94 1.57
N LEU A 81 11.03 6.70 1.93
CA LEU A 81 10.36 6.40 3.17
C LEU A 81 11.18 6.91 4.35
N PHE A 82 12.50 7.02 4.24
CA PHE A 82 13.36 7.49 5.33
C PHE A 82 13.74 8.97 5.23
N ASP A 83 13.06 9.74 4.37
CA ASP A 83 13.28 11.18 4.26
C ASP A 83 12.54 11.99 5.34
N SER A 84 12.89 13.27 5.46
CA SER A 84 12.34 14.15 6.49
C SER A 84 10.85 14.45 6.32
N LYS A 85 10.29 14.28 5.11
CA LYS A 85 8.85 14.45 4.87
C LYS A 85 8.08 13.23 5.37
N SER A 86 8.65 12.04 5.14
CA SER A 86 8.09 10.77 5.60
C SER A 86 8.12 10.65 7.12
N ALA A 87 9.02 11.37 7.79
CA ALA A 87 9.06 11.47 9.26
C ALA A 87 7.73 11.93 9.86
N GLU A 88 6.98 12.81 9.20
CA GLU A 88 5.65 13.23 9.69
C GLU A 88 4.66 12.05 9.74
N TYR A 89 4.75 11.11 8.80
CA TYR A 89 3.94 9.89 8.83
C TYR A 89 4.41 8.90 9.89
N TYR A 90 5.69 8.92 10.24
CA TYR A 90 6.24 8.09 11.32
C TYR A 90 5.90 8.62 12.70
N ASP A 91 5.72 9.92 12.87
CA ASP A 91 5.19 10.47 14.13
C ASP A 91 3.75 9.97 14.40
N LEU A 92 2.99 9.60 13.36
CA LEU A 92 1.69 8.91 13.49
C LEU A 92 1.84 7.44 13.93
N ILE A 93 3.06 6.88 13.81
CA ILE A 93 3.43 5.50 14.12
C ILE A 93 4.28 5.53 15.39
N GLU A 94 3.63 5.42 16.55
CA GLU A 94 4.33 5.38 17.84
C GLU A 94 5.45 4.33 17.84
N GLU A 95 6.69 4.81 18.02
CA GLU A 95 7.93 4.04 18.19
C GLU A 95 8.24 3.04 17.07
N LEU A 96 8.92 3.52 16.02
CA LEU A 96 9.57 2.66 15.03
C LEU A 96 10.91 2.13 15.53
N ASP A 97 11.08 0.81 15.47
CA ASP A 97 12.37 0.16 15.73
C ASP A 97 13.14 -0.02 14.42
N PHE A 98 14.36 0.50 14.38
CA PHE A 98 15.26 0.36 13.25
C PHE A 98 16.08 -0.93 13.35
N LYS A 99 15.96 -1.80 12.35
CA LYS A 99 16.74 -3.03 12.25
C LYS A 99 17.30 -3.23 10.84
N ARG A 100 18.53 -3.72 10.75
CA ARG A 100 19.08 -4.22 9.49
C ARG A 100 18.77 -5.72 9.35
N SER A 101 18.04 -6.09 8.31
CA SER A 101 17.78 -7.50 8.02
C SER A 101 19.03 -8.18 7.49
N LYS A 102 19.52 -9.20 8.20
CA LYS A 102 20.67 -9.99 7.73
C LYS A 102 20.34 -10.86 6.52
N GLU A 103 19.10 -11.33 6.42
CA GLU A 103 18.65 -12.21 5.33
C GLU A 103 18.41 -11.44 4.02
N LEU A 104 17.87 -10.24 4.14
CA LEU A 104 17.55 -9.39 3.00
C LEU A 104 18.67 -8.39 2.69
N ALA A 105 19.59 -8.16 3.63
CA ALA A 105 20.67 -7.18 3.58
C ALA A 105 20.22 -5.70 3.46
N ILE A 106 18.96 -5.42 3.79
CA ILE A 106 18.33 -4.09 3.73
C ILE A 106 18.01 -3.54 5.12
N ASN A 107 17.77 -2.24 5.21
CA ASN A 107 17.23 -1.59 6.40
C ASN A 107 15.70 -1.72 6.48
N ILE A 108 15.19 -1.86 7.69
CA ILE A 108 13.77 -2.02 7.98
C ILE A 108 13.43 -1.19 9.21
N TYR A 109 12.39 -0.37 9.11
CA TYR A 109 11.78 0.28 10.25
C TYR A 109 10.52 -0.48 10.62
N SER A 110 10.41 -0.93 11.86
CA SER A 110 9.34 -1.84 12.28
C SER A 110 8.44 -1.12 13.27
N SER A 111 7.15 -1.10 13.02
CA SER A 111 6.19 -0.64 14.03
C SER A 111 5.93 -1.73 15.06
N ASN A 112 5.52 -1.32 16.26
CA ASN A 112 5.05 -2.21 17.32
C ASN A 112 3.76 -3.00 16.96
N LYS A 113 3.17 -2.76 15.78
CA LYS A 113 1.95 -3.42 15.28
C LYS A 113 2.21 -4.40 14.12
N GLY A 114 3.47 -4.76 13.87
CA GLY A 114 3.82 -5.79 12.88
C GLY A 114 3.86 -5.29 11.43
N ILE A 115 4.06 -3.97 11.26
CA ILE A 115 4.19 -3.32 9.96
C ILE A 115 5.63 -2.87 9.82
N ASP A 116 6.32 -3.43 8.83
CA ASP A 116 7.69 -3.11 8.49
C ASP A 116 7.70 -2.14 7.27
N PHE A 117 8.54 -1.12 7.32
CA PHE A 117 8.74 -0.13 6.26
C PHE A 117 10.09 -0.37 5.59
N ILE A 118 10.08 -0.40 4.27
CA ILE A 118 11.24 -0.78 3.46
C ILE A 118 11.39 0.19 2.29
N ASP A 119 12.57 0.79 2.17
CA ASP A 119 12.85 1.69 1.06
C ASP A 119 13.02 0.92 -0.26
N PHE A 120 12.29 1.36 -1.27
CA PHE A 120 12.25 0.78 -2.59
C PHE A 120 13.59 0.86 -3.31
N ASP A 121 14.31 1.98 -3.20
CA ASP A 121 15.58 2.16 -3.90
C ASP A 121 16.67 1.26 -3.29
N GLU A 122 16.62 1.00 -1.98
CA GLU A 122 17.49 0.01 -1.32
C GLU A 122 17.18 -1.43 -1.79
N LEU A 123 15.90 -1.82 -1.88
CA LEU A 123 15.52 -3.12 -2.44
C LEU A 123 16.04 -3.32 -3.86
N LYS A 124 15.97 -2.26 -4.67
CA LYS A 124 16.47 -2.25 -6.05
C LYS A 124 17.99 -2.38 -6.11
N GLU A 125 18.73 -1.68 -5.26
CA GLU A 125 20.18 -1.75 -5.19
C GLU A 125 20.67 -3.15 -4.82
N VAL A 126 20.01 -3.78 -3.84
CA VAL A 126 20.37 -5.14 -3.37
C VAL A 126 19.80 -6.25 -4.27
N GLY A 127 18.85 -5.93 -5.15
CA GLY A 127 18.21 -6.90 -6.04
C GLY A 127 17.25 -7.83 -5.31
N VAL A 128 16.61 -7.36 -4.24
CA VAL A 128 15.61 -8.12 -3.50
C VAL A 128 14.27 -8.07 -4.24
N SER A 129 13.59 -9.19 -4.21
CA SER A 129 12.42 -9.49 -5.02
C SER A 129 11.18 -9.60 -4.10
N ALA A 130 9.97 -9.17 -4.51
CA ALA A 130 8.73 -9.46 -3.75
C ALA A 130 8.55 -10.94 -3.41
N SER A 131 8.87 -11.88 -4.30
CA SER A 131 8.80 -13.31 -3.97
C SER A 131 9.74 -13.71 -2.83
N LYS A 132 10.88 -13.02 -2.66
CA LYS A 132 11.75 -13.16 -1.48
C LYS A 132 11.13 -12.49 -0.26
N LEU A 133 10.55 -11.29 -0.39
CA LEU A 133 9.83 -10.61 0.70
C LEU A 133 8.64 -11.42 1.22
N LEU A 134 7.85 -12.04 0.33
CA LEU A 134 6.69 -12.88 0.66
C LEU A 134 7.05 -14.18 1.39
N LYS A 135 8.34 -14.50 1.58
CA LYS A 135 8.77 -15.55 2.52
C LYS A 135 8.81 -15.07 3.97
N SER A 136 8.98 -13.76 4.18
CA SER A 136 9.13 -13.13 5.49
C SER A 136 7.88 -12.34 5.91
N TYR A 137 7.03 -11.95 4.95
CA TYR A 137 5.82 -11.15 5.14
C TYR A 137 4.59 -11.86 4.60
N ASP A 138 3.46 -11.72 5.29
CA ASP A 138 2.19 -12.28 4.88
C ASP A 138 1.57 -11.45 3.74
N SER A 139 1.69 -10.12 3.82
CA SER A 139 1.23 -9.20 2.78
C SER A 139 2.25 -8.07 2.52
N LEU A 140 2.25 -7.57 1.29
CA LEU A 140 3.05 -6.43 0.85
C LEU A 140 2.13 -5.32 0.33
N PHE A 141 2.42 -4.08 0.72
CA PHE A 141 1.80 -2.88 0.20
C PHE A 141 2.85 -2.02 -0.49
N TRP A 142 2.64 -1.71 -1.76
CA TRP A 142 3.58 -0.98 -2.60
C TRP A 142 3.05 0.41 -2.87
N GLU A 143 3.85 1.41 -2.55
CA GLU A 143 3.72 2.73 -3.15
C GLU A 143 4.21 2.65 -4.60
N ILE A 144 3.28 2.66 -5.54
CA ILE A 144 3.59 2.64 -6.97
C ILE A 144 4.05 4.05 -7.40
N PRO A 145 5.19 4.17 -8.10
CA PRO A 145 5.61 5.44 -8.70
C PRO A 145 4.50 6.10 -9.52
N SER A 146 4.51 7.42 -9.60
CA SER A 146 3.54 8.14 -10.43
C SER A 146 3.60 7.68 -11.89
N LEU A 147 2.50 7.83 -12.62
CA LEU A 147 2.47 7.49 -14.04
C LEU A 147 3.53 8.22 -14.85
N ASP A 148 3.78 9.48 -14.55
CA ASP A 148 4.81 10.27 -15.22
C ASP A 148 6.19 9.63 -15.04
N GLU A 149 6.48 9.09 -13.86
CA GLU A 149 7.70 8.34 -13.60
C GLU A 149 7.73 7.01 -14.37
N ILE A 150 6.61 6.27 -14.37
CA ILE A 150 6.48 5.01 -15.12
C ILE A 150 6.71 5.25 -16.61
N LYS A 151 6.11 6.31 -17.18
CA LYS A 151 6.26 6.70 -18.60
C LYS A 151 7.69 7.12 -18.91
N ARG A 152 8.35 7.87 -18.01
CA ARG A 152 9.75 8.32 -18.19
C ARG A 152 10.76 7.16 -18.07
N SER A 153 10.50 6.18 -17.22
CA SER A 153 11.45 5.09 -16.92
C SER A 153 10.78 3.72 -16.76
N PRO A 154 10.09 3.20 -17.80
CA PRO A 154 9.31 1.97 -17.68
C PRO A 154 10.17 0.78 -17.26
N LYS A 155 11.32 0.57 -17.91
CA LYS A 155 12.20 -0.59 -17.65
C LYS A 155 12.70 -0.69 -16.20
N SER A 156 12.79 0.41 -15.48
CA SER A 156 13.30 0.40 -14.10
C SER A 156 12.22 0.14 -13.04
N ILE A 157 10.94 0.26 -13.41
CA ILE A 157 9.79 0.11 -12.51
C ILE A 157 9.00 -1.18 -12.82
N TYR A 158 8.97 -1.59 -14.09
CA TYR A 158 8.21 -2.74 -14.58
C TYR A 158 8.47 -4.09 -13.87
N PRO A 159 9.72 -4.46 -13.53
CA PRO A 159 10.00 -5.74 -12.87
C PRO A 159 9.29 -5.94 -11.53
N TYR A 160 8.77 -4.87 -10.92
CA TYR A 160 8.09 -4.89 -9.63
C TYR A 160 6.56 -4.77 -9.76
N LEU A 161 6.07 -4.09 -10.80
CA LEU A 161 4.63 -3.99 -11.09
C LEU A 161 4.02 -5.35 -11.43
N VAL A 162 4.77 -6.21 -12.13
CA VAL A 162 4.32 -7.57 -12.48
C VAL A 162 4.04 -8.46 -11.25
N TRP A 163 4.44 -8.04 -10.06
CA TRP A 163 4.33 -8.82 -8.82
C TRP A 163 3.20 -8.31 -7.91
N LEU A 164 2.36 -7.43 -8.45
CA LEU A 164 1.14 -6.96 -7.82
C LEU A 164 -0.02 -7.88 -8.20
N ASP A 165 -0.75 -8.36 -7.21
CA ASP A 165 -2.01 -9.09 -7.44
C ASP A 165 -3.13 -8.09 -7.78
N ARG A 166 -3.10 -6.91 -7.14
CA ARG A 166 -4.08 -5.83 -7.29
C ARG A 166 -3.44 -4.46 -7.11
N PHE A 167 -4.09 -3.42 -7.63
CA PHE A 167 -3.81 -2.04 -7.22
C PHE A 167 -5.07 -1.20 -7.00
N SER A 168 -4.96 -0.24 -6.09
CA SER A 168 -5.87 0.89 -5.95
C SER A 168 -5.25 2.13 -6.58
N LEU A 169 -6.05 2.90 -7.30
CA LEU A 169 -5.64 4.17 -7.90
C LEU A 169 -6.16 5.34 -7.09
N VAL A 170 -5.28 6.22 -6.64
CA VAL A 170 -5.60 7.50 -6.05
C VAL A 170 -5.68 8.55 -7.15
N VAL A 171 -6.84 9.17 -7.30
CA VAL A 171 -7.09 10.28 -8.21
C VAL A 171 -7.32 11.53 -7.38
N ASP A 172 -6.81 12.66 -7.85
CA ASP A 172 -7.24 13.97 -7.35
C ASP A 172 -8.54 14.35 -8.06
N ARG A 173 -9.42 15.13 -7.42
CA ARG A 173 -10.68 15.61 -8.01
C ARG A 173 -10.48 16.45 -9.26
N GLU A 174 -9.29 17.05 -9.40
CA GLU A 174 -8.88 17.82 -10.57
C GLU A 174 -8.27 16.94 -11.69
N SER A 175 -8.08 15.64 -11.45
CA SER A 175 -7.50 14.72 -12.44
C SER A 175 -8.41 14.57 -13.65
N CYS A 176 -7.82 14.60 -14.84
CA CYS A 176 -8.57 14.43 -16.07
C CYS A 176 -8.97 12.94 -16.25
N PRO A 177 -10.22 12.63 -16.66
CA PRO A 177 -10.64 11.24 -16.94
C PRO A 177 -9.73 10.49 -17.92
N VAL A 178 -9.13 11.20 -18.89
CA VAL A 178 -8.19 10.60 -19.85
C VAL A 178 -6.92 10.08 -19.14
N GLU A 179 -6.40 10.83 -18.17
CA GLU A 179 -5.20 10.43 -17.42
C GLU A 179 -5.50 9.22 -16.53
N ILE A 180 -6.70 9.17 -15.93
CA ILE A 180 -7.19 8.03 -15.15
C ILE A 180 -7.26 6.77 -16.03
N ASP A 181 -7.89 6.85 -17.19
CA ASP A 181 -8.03 5.74 -18.13
C ASP A 181 -6.68 5.26 -18.67
N GLU A 182 -5.77 6.20 -19.00
CA GLU A 182 -4.40 5.87 -19.37
C GLU A 182 -3.66 5.15 -18.23
N THR A 183 -3.89 5.56 -16.97
CA THR A 183 -3.30 4.89 -15.79
C THR A 183 -3.72 3.44 -15.72
N ILE A 184 -5.02 3.23 -15.79
CA ILE A 184 -5.66 1.93 -15.71
C ILE A 184 -5.18 1.05 -16.87
N SER A 185 -5.15 1.60 -18.09
CA SER A 185 -4.69 0.89 -19.27
C SER A 185 -3.22 0.49 -19.17
N ILE A 186 -2.34 1.39 -18.71
CA ILE A 186 -0.92 1.07 -18.53
C ILE A 186 -0.80 -0.04 -17.48
N LEU A 187 -1.37 0.10 -16.29
CA LEU A 187 -1.22 -0.91 -15.24
C LEU A 187 -1.84 -2.27 -15.60
N ASN A 188 -3.01 -2.28 -16.26
CA ASN A 188 -3.63 -3.51 -16.79
C ASN A 188 -2.78 -4.15 -17.89
N SER A 189 -2.13 -3.37 -18.76
CA SER A 189 -1.21 -3.91 -19.79
C SER A 189 0.00 -4.63 -19.19
N LEU A 190 0.29 -4.38 -17.90
CA LEU A 190 1.37 -5.03 -17.14
C LEU A 190 0.90 -6.26 -16.36
N GLY A 191 -0.33 -6.71 -16.61
CA GLY A 191 -0.92 -7.88 -15.95
C GLY A 191 -1.46 -7.61 -14.55
N VAL A 192 -1.56 -6.35 -14.14
CA VAL A 192 -2.09 -5.97 -12.82
C VAL A 192 -3.54 -5.55 -12.95
N ASN A 193 -4.45 -6.17 -12.21
CA ASN A 193 -5.86 -5.80 -12.26
C ASN A 193 -6.16 -4.59 -11.36
N THR A 194 -6.82 -3.58 -11.92
CA THR A 194 -7.39 -2.47 -11.12
C THR A 194 -8.45 -3.00 -10.15
N HIS A 195 -8.32 -2.62 -8.88
CA HIS A 195 -9.20 -3.05 -7.81
C HIS A 195 -10.20 -1.96 -7.40
N SER A 196 -9.72 -0.72 -7.24
CA SER A 196 -10.55 0.43 -6.87
C SER A 196 -9.92 1.74 -7.31
N ILE A 197 -10.75 2.78 -7.42
CA ILE A 197 -10.36 4.17 -7.70
C ILE A 197 -10.82 5.04 -6.51
N LEU A 198 -9.95 5.90 -5.99
CA LEU A 198 -10.18 6.83 -4.87
C LEU A 198 -10.17 8.26 -5.38
N ASP A 199 -11.22 9.02 -5.09
CA ASP A 199 -11.42 10.44 -5.46
C ASP A 199 -11.62 11.32 -4.22
#